data_AF-A0A837DY71-F1
#
_entry.id   AF-A0A837DY71-F1
#
_cell.length_a   1.000
_cell.length_b   1.000
_cell.length_c   1.000
_cell.angle_alpha   90.00
_cell.angle_beta   90.00
_cell.angle_gamma   90.00
#
_symmetry.space_group_name_H-M   'P 1'
#
loop_
_entity.id
_entity.type
_entity.pdbx_description
1 polymer ?
#
loop_
_entity_poly.entity_id
_entity_poly.type
_entity_poly.pdbx_seq_one_letter_code
_entity_poly.pdbx_strand_id
1 'polypeptide(L)'
;MASNSDSIFNLLSYLKRHPEERYIVKSHCTNVVQIFVKDTVKVSDADIYFPDNKLMVNRLEDSFLEQHGSLLDYYWNQLGKKSIGFHEIWSTTSHLKQRAAYFIELSYE
;
A
#
# COMPACT_ATOMS: atom_id res chain seq x y z
N MET A 1 18.94 1.33 8.47
CA MET A 1 18.23 0.41 7.58
C MET A 1 16.86 1.02 7.38
N ALA A 2 16.47 1.35 6.15
CA ALA A 2 15.12 1.84 5.90
C ALA A 2 14.13 0.72 6.29
N SER A 3 13.08 1.05 7.04
CA SER A 3 12.06 0.06 7.39
C SER A 3 11.25 -0.26 6.13
N ASN A 4 10.73 -1.48 6.03
CA ASN A 4 9.84 -1.88 4.93
C ASN A 4 8.66 -0.89 4.75
N SER A 5 8.13 -0.45 5.88
CA SER A 5 7.06 0.53 5.97
C SER A 5 7.44 1.86 5.28
N ASP A 6 8.70 2.30 5.38
CA ASP A 6 9.17 3.55 4.77
C ASP A 6 9.13 3.50 3.23
N SER A 7 9.58 2.40 2.63
CA SER A 7 9.58 2.23 1.17
C SER A 7 8.16 2.18 0.60
N ILE A 8 7.27 1.41 1.25
CA ILE A 8 5.85 1.35 0.89
C ILE A 8 5.21 2.74 1.02
N PHE A 9 5.50 3.46 2.09
CA PHE A 9 4.90 4.79 2.32
C PHE A 9 5.45 5.88 1.42
N ASN A 10 6.74 5.84 1.07
CA ASN A 10 7.31 6.73 0.06
C ASN A 10 6.61 6.52 -1.28
N LEU A 11 6.36 5.26 -1.65
CA LEU A 11 5.59 4.93 -2.84
C LEU A 11 4.14 5.42 -2.72
N LEU A 12 3.42 5.14 -1.64
CA LEU A 12 2.06 5.65 -1.42
C LEU A 12 2.01 7.20 -1.45
N SER A 13 3.01 7.86 -0.88
CA SER A 13 3.11 9.33 -0.91
C SER A 13 3.31 9.87 -2.31
N TYR A 14 4.15 9.20 -3.11
CA TYR A 14 4.34 9.50 -4.52
C TYR A 14 3.03 9.30 -5.30
N LEU A 15 2.40 8.14 -5.12
CA LEU A 15 1.15 7.80 -5.80
C LEU A 15 0.05 8.79 -5.46
N LYS A 16 -0.06 9.28 -4.22
CA LYS A 16 -1.02 10.34 -3.84
C LYS A 16 -0.88 11.59 -4.71
N ARG A 17 0.35 11.96 -5.10
CA ARG A 17 0.65 13.10 -5.98
C ARG A 17 0.51 12.77 -7.48
N HIS A 18 0.67 11.49 -7.84
CA HIS A 18 0.59 10.97 -9.20
C HIS A 18 -0.54 9.92 -9.34
N PRO A 19 -1.83 10.33 -9.22
CA PRO A 19 -2.96 9.41 -9.30
C PRO A 19 -3.07 8.64 -10.63
N GLU A 20 -2.44 9.14 -11.70
CA GLU A 20 -2.37 8.51 -13.03
C GLU A 20 -1.50 7.23 -13.08
N GLU A 21 -0.59 7.08 -12.12
CA GLU A 21 0.33 5.93 -12.04
C GLU A 21 -0.24 4.75 -11.22
N ARG A 22 -1.45 4.92 -10.65
CA ARG A 22 -2.11 3.91 -9.83
C ARG A 22 -3.51 3.57 -10.31
N TYR A 23 -3.90 2.33 -10.04
CA TYR A 23 -5.28 1.88 -10.13
C TYR A 23 -5.71 1.35 -8.77
N ILE A 24 -6.73 1.97 -8.18
CA ILE A 24 -7.31 1.51 -6.91
C ILE A 24 -8.50 0.62 -7.25
N VAL A 25 -8.47 -0.63 -6.79
CA VAL A 25 -9.56 -1.57 -6.94
C VAL A 25 -10.40 -1.57 -5.68
N LYS A 26 -11.71 -1.37 -5.83
CA LYS A 26 -12.66 -1.62 -4.74
C LYS A 26 -12.81 -3.13 -4.59
N SER A 27 -12.15 -3.68 -3.58
CA SER A 27 -12.30 -5.10 -3.22
C SER A 27 -13.72 -5.38 -2.70
N HIS A 28 -14.16 -6.63 -2.81
CA HIS A 28 -15.36 -7.12 -2.12
C HIS A 28 -15.20 -7.08 -0.59
N CYS A 29 -13.96 -7.10 -0.10
CA CYS A 29 -13.63 -6.95 1.31
C CYS A 29 -13.84 -5.51 1.76
N THR A 30 -14.55 -5.32 2.88
CA THR A 30 -14.97 -3.98 3.27
C THR A 30 -13.85 -3.14 3.87
N ASN A 31 -12.79 -3.79 4.33
CA ASN A 31 -11.70 -3.24 5.10
C ASN A 31 -10.35 -3.26 4.35
N VAL A 32 -10.37 -3.41 3.03
CA VAL A 32 -9.15 -3.59 2.24
C VAL A 32 -9.09 -2.57 1.09
N VAL A 33 -7.94 -1.89 0.98
CA VAL A 33 -7.60 -1.03 -0.16
C VAL A 33 -6.57 -1.76 -1.01
N GLN A 34 -6.93 -2.09 -2.25
CA GLN A 34 -6.01 -2.68 -3.22
C GLN A 34 -5.55 -1.63 -4.21
N ILE A 35 -4.24 -1.53 -4.41
CA ILE A 35 -3.58 -0.55 -5.25
C ILE A 35 -2.64 -1.30 -6.19
N PHE A 36 -2.82 -1.07 -7.48
CA PHE A 36 -1.93 -1.54 -8.53
C PHE A 36 -1.15 -0.36 -9.08
N VAL A 37 0.14 -0.54 -9.27
CA VAL A 37 1.07 0.46 -9.79
C VAL A 37 1.81 -0.16 -10.95
N LYS A 38 2.07 0.60 -12.02
CA LYS A 38 2.92 0.09 -13.11
C LYS A 38 4.30 -0.24 -12.57
N ASP A 39 4.87 -1.37 -13.00
CA ASP A 39 6.24 -1.78 -12.61
C ASP A 39 7.34 -0.85 -13.17
N THR A 40 6.98 0.11 -14.02
CA THR A 40 7.85 1.18 -14.50
C THR A 40 8.11 2.27 -13.45
N VAL A 41 7.30 2.34 -12.39
CA VAL A 41 7.51 3.30 -11.29
C VAL A 41 8.71 2.87 -10.47
N LYS A 42 9.68 3.78 -10.28
CA LYS A 42 10.87 3.48 -9.49
C LYS A 42 10.50 3.35 -8.01
N VAL A 43 10.71 2.16 -7.46
CA VAL A 43 10.56 1.86 -6.04
C VAL A 43 11.93 1.52 -5.47
N SER A 44 12.30 2.15 -4.35
CA SER A 44 13.54 1.83 -3.65
C SER A 44 13.46 0.41 -3.08
N ASP A 45 14.54 -0.37 -3.26
CA ASP A 45 14.66 -1.73 -2.75
C ASP A 45 13.49 -2.64 -3.15
N ALA A 46 13.00 -2.47 -4.39
CA ALA A 46 11.83 -3.17 -4.92
C ALA A 46 11.95 -4.70 -4.78
N ASP A 47 13.12 -5.28 -5.01
CA ASP A 47 13.33 -6.73 -4.91
C ASP A 47 13.14 -7.28 -3.48
N ILE A 48 13.30 -6.42 -2.46
CA ILE A 48 13.13 -6.77 -1.04
C ILE A 48 11.65 -6.64 -0.65
N TYR A 49 11.02 -5.54 -1.05
CA TYR A 49 9.67 -5.18 -0.57
C TYR A 49 8.55 -5.60 -1.51
N PHE A 50 8.86 -5.93 -2.76
CA PHE A 50 7.93 -6.41 -3.77
C PHE A 50 8.51 -7.67 -4.42
N PRO A 51 8.52 -8.81 -3.69
CA PRO A 51 9.13 -10.01 -4.23
C PRO A 51 8.36 -10.52 -5.46
N ASP A 52 9.11 -10.96 -6.47
CA ASP A 52 8.57 -11.46 -7.73
C ASP A 52 7.60 -12.63 -7.52
N ASN A 53 6.33 -12.42 -7.88
CA ASN A 53 5.23 -13.38 -7.80
C ASN A 53 5.06 -14.04 -6.42
N LYS A 54 5.45 -13.34 -5.36
CA LYS A 54 5.27 -13.76 -3.96
C LYS A 54 4.57 -12.65 -3.18
N LEU A 55 3.81 -13.02 -2.16
CA LEU A 55 3.20 -12.07 -1.25
C LEU A 55 4.15 -11.84 -0.07
N MET A 56 4.43 -10.58 0.22
CA MET A 56 5.10 -10.16 1.45
C MET A 56 4.06 -9.46 2.32
N VAL A 57 3.87 -9.95 3.54
CA VAL A 57 2.88 -9.41 4.48
C VAL A 57 3.60 -8.85 5.70
N ASN A 58 3.29 -7.61 6.07
CA ASN A 58 3.91 -6.93 7.21
C ASN A 58 2.84 -6.17 7.98
N ARG A 59 2.86 -6.28 9.31
CA ARG A 59 2.09 -5.39 10.19
C ARG A 59 2.81 -4.06 10.28
N LEU A 60 2.10 -2.96 10.07
CA LEU A 60 2.68 -1.64 10.29
C LEU A 60 2.81 -1.38 11.80
N GLU A 61 3.96 -0.85 12.22
CA GLU A 61 4.19 -0.53 13.62
C GLU A 61 3.32 0.65 14.08
N ASP A 62 2.89 0.64 15.33
CA ASP A 62 1.98 1.67 15.87
C ASP A 62 2.57 3.09 15.72
N SER A 63 3.86 3.26 16.00
CA SER A 63 4.57 4.53 15.80
C SER A 63 4.58 4.99 14.35
N PHE A 64 4.60 4.04 13.41
CA PHE A 64 4.48 4.32 12.00
C PHE A 64 3.08 4.82 11.66
N LEU A 65 2.04 4.17 12.19
CA LEU A 65 0.65 4.59 12.02
C LEU A 65 0.42 6.02 12.55
N GLU A 66 0.97 6.34 13.71
CA GLU A 66 0.89 7.68 14.29
C GLU A 66 1.54 8.75 13.39
N GLN A 67 2.69 8.45 12.79
CA GLN A 67 3.40 9.38 11.91
C GLN A 67 2.69 9.55 10.55
N HIS A 68 2.02 8.50 10.07
CA HIS A 68 1.60 8.36 8.69
C HIS A 68 0.08 8.23 8.48
N GLY A 69 -0.70 8.32 9.57
CA GLY A 69 -2.14 8.10 9.59
C GLY A 69 -2.91 8.91 8.54
N SER A 70 -2.54 10.19 8.33
CA SER A 70 -3.21 11.04 7.33
C SER A 70 -3.11 10.53 5.89
N LEU A 71 -2.07 9.78 5.54
CA LEU A 71 -1.97 9.15 4.23
C LEU A 71 -2.82 7.89 4.16
N LEU A 72 -2.82 7.09 5.22
CA LEU A 72 -3.62 5.87 5.31
C LEU A 72 -5.11 6.21 5.25
N ASP A 73 -5.54 7.23 6.00
CA ASP A 73 -6.88 7.80 5.92
C ASP A 73 -7.23 8.28 4.51
N TYR A 74 -6.29 8.89 3.79
CA TYR A 74 -6.52 9.29 2.39
C TYR A 74 -6.87 8.08 1.53
N TYR A 75 -6.14 6.97 1.63
CA TYR A 75 -6.42 5.75 0.87
C TYR A 75 -7.70 5.05 1.32
N TRP A 76 -7.97 5.03 2.63
CA TRP A 76 -9.24 4.55 3.16
C TRP A 76 -10.43 5.32 2.58
N ASN A 77 -10.35 6.65 2.57
CA ASN A 77 -11.42 7.53 2.08
C ASN A 77 -11.70 7.35 0.57
N GLN A 78 -10.75 6.85 -0.23
CA GLN A 78 -10.99 6.51 -1.64
C GLN A 78 -12.00 5.37 -1.82
N LEU A 79 -12.21 4.55 -0.79
CA LEU A 79 -13.26 3.53 -0.81
C LEU A 79 -14.67 4.12 -0.59
N GLY A 80 -14.78 5.40 -0.19
CA GLY A 80 -16.05 6.07 0.09
C GLY A 80 -16.70 5.61 1.40
N LYS A 81 -15.91 5.06 2.34
CA LYS A 81 -16.38 4.54 3.62
C LYS A 81 -16.02 5.49 4.75
N LYS A 82 -16.89 5.61 5.76
CA LYS A 82 -16.55 6.33 6.99
C LYS A 82 -15.38 5.61 7.68
N SER A 83 -14.41 6.38 8.19
CA SER A 83 -13.31 5.84 8.99
C SER A 83 -13.88 5.10 10.21
N ILE A 84 -13.47 3.85 10.41
CA ILE A 84 -13.94 2.98 11.48
C ILE A 84 -12.83 2.80 12.52
N GLY A 85 -12.13 3.86 12.93
CA GLY A 85 -11.18 3.83 14.06
C GLY A 85 -10.31 2.57 14.13
N PHE A 86 -9.71 2.17 13.01
CA PHE A 86 -8.89 0.96 12.90
C PHE A 86 -7.60 1.13 13.70
N HIS A 87 -7.19 0.08 14.40
CA HIS A 87 -6.02 0.12 15.28
C HIS A 87 -4.82 -0.60 14.68
N GLU A 88 -5.05 -1.51 13.74
CA GLU A 88 -3.97 -2.26 13.10
C GLU A 88 -4.10 -2.18 11.57
N ILE A 89 -2.97 -1.96 10.89
CA ILE A 89 -2.94 -1.95 9.43
C ILE A 89 -1.85 -2.91 8.97
N TRP A 90 -2.25 -3.84 8.11
CA TRP A 90 -1.36 -4.78 7.45
C TRP A 90 -1.10 -4.31 6.02
N SER A 91 0.16 -4.33 5.62
CA SER A 91 0.57 -4.11 4.23
C SER A 91 0.94 -5.45 3.58
N THR A 92 0.27 -5.77 2.48
CA THR A 92 0.64 -6.89 1.61
C THR A 92 1.19 -6.34 0.30
N THR A 93 2.37 -6.77 -0.10
CA THR A 93 3.04 -6.30 -1.32
C THR A 93 3.49 -7.46 -2.20
N SER A 94 3.53 -7.21 -3.51
CA SER A 94 4.00 -8.20 -4.49
C SER A 94 4.41 -7.54 -5.80
N HIS A 95 5.38 -8.11 -6.51
CA HIS A 95 5.60 -7.77 -7.90
C HIS A 95 4.95 -8.82 -8.81
N LEU A 96 3.86 -8.42 -9.47
CA LEU A 96 3.08 -9.26 -10.37
C LEU A 96 3.66 -9.19 -11.79
N LYS A 97 4.71 -9.98 -12.08
CA LYS A 97 5.44 -9.94 -13.37
C LYS A 97 4.53 -10.14 -14.58
N GLN A 98 3.55 -11.04 -14.46
CA GLN A 98 2.60 -11.33 -15.54
C GLN A 98 1.70 -10.14 -15.89
N ARG A 99 1.54 -9.19 -14.96
CA ARG A 99 0.71 -7.99 -15.13
C ARG A 99 1.53 -6.71 -15.27
N ALA A 100 2.86 -6.81 -15.28
CA ALA A 100 3.78 -5.66 -15.27
C ALA A 100 3.40 -4.62 -14.20
N ALA A 101 3.12 -5.10 -12.97
CA ALA A 101 2.57 -4.26 -11.92
C ALA A 101 3.08 -4.61 -10.53
N TYR A 102 3.35 -3.59 -9.72
CA TYR A 102 3.43 -3.72 -8.27
C TYR A 102 2.02 -3.73 -7.68
N PHE A 103 1.81 -4.67 -6.77
CA PHE A 103 0.59 -4.80 -5.99
C PHE A 103 0.88 -4.35 -4.56
N ILE A 104 -0.01 -3.51 -4.04
CA ILE A 104 -0.04 -3.08 -2.64
C ILE A 104 -1.46 -3.28 -2.16
N GLU A 105 -1.61 -3.94 -1.04
CA GLU A 105 -2.87 -4.07 -0.33
C GLU A 105 -2.70 -3.57 1.10
N LEU A 106 -3.60 -2.68 1.51
CA LEU A 106 -3.70 -2.20 2.88
C LEU A 106 -4.96 -2.78 3.49
N SER A 107 -4.79 -3.65 4.46
CA SER A 107 -5.87 -4.27 5.22
C SER A 107 -5.98 -3.60 6.57
N TYR A 108 -7.14 -3.06 6.86
CA TYR A 108 -7.44 -2.29 8.07
C TYR A 108 -8.19 -3.21 9.04
N GLU A 109 -7.66 -3.39 10.24
CA GLU A 109 -8.20 -4.24 11.31
C GLU A 109 -8.57 -3.43 12.57
#